data_AF-A0A1Z7ZLV7-F1
#
_entry.id   AF-A0A1Z7ZLV7-F1
#
_cell.length_a   1.000
_cell.length_b   1.000
_cell.length_c   1.000
_cell.angle_alpha   90.00
_cell.angle_beta   90.00
_cell.angle_gamma   90.00
#
_symmetry.space_group_name_H-M   'P 1'
#
loop_
_entity.id
_entity.type
_entity.pdbx_description
1 polymer ?
#
loop_
_entity_poly.entity_id
_entity_poly.type
_entity_poly.pdbx_seq_one_letter_code
_entity_poly.pdbx_strand_id
1 'polypeptide(L)'
;MPNSSKIPEKWRGEQKAAKAVQVAFDVGFEVQTVIRKEALDCMLSPSDRVRQILGLNVTSKPKRPRLSISLTADDFAALGEAYDIDVNNRVAIKQKAAENLIHYVESNREM
;
A
#
# COMPACT_ATOMS: atom_id res chain seq x y z
N MET A 1 26.63 -15.25 -49.98
CA MET A 1 26.69 -14.17 -48.97
C MET A 1 25.62 -13.15 -49.32
N PRO A 2 24.94 -12.45 -48.40
CA PRO A 2 25.04 -12.43 -46.93
C PRO A 2 23.63 -12.68 -46.28
N ASN A 3 23.32 -12.60 -44.99
CA ASN A 3 24.01 -12.06 -43.82
C ASN A 3 23.45 -12.78 -42.58
N SER A 4 24.33 -13.40 -41.79
CA SER A 4 24.01 -13.81 -40.42
C SER A 4 23.89 -12.55 -39.58
N SER A 5 22.68 -12.19 -39.17
CA SER A 5 22.42 -11.04 -38.32
C SER A 5 23.04 -11.27 -36.95
N LYS A 6 24.32 -10.89 -36.82
CA LYS A 6 25.02 -10.70 -35.56
C LYS A 6 24.19 -9.77 -34.71
N ILE A 7 23.64 -10.31 -33.63
CA ILE A 7 23.00 -9.53 -32.57
C ILE A 7 24.04 -8.50 -32.08
N PRO A 8 23.73 -7.20 -32.10
CA PRO A 8 24.64 -6.14 -31.67
C PRO A 8 25.17 -6.34 -30.25
N GLU A 9 26.48 -6.11 -30.06
CA GLU A 9 27.19 -6.27 -28.79
C GLU A 9 26.61 -5.42 -27.64
N LYS A 10 25.93 -4.31 -27.99
CA LYS A 10 25.21 -3.44 -27.05
C LYS A 10 24.04 -4.14 -26.33
N TRP A 11 23.50 -5.23 -26.88
CA TRP A 11 22.43 -6.01 -26.25
C TRP A 11 22.92 -7.24 -25.49
N ARG A 12 24.23 -7.48 -25.46
CA ARG A 12 24.81 -8.60 -24.69
C ARG A 12 24.74 -8.35 -23.18
N GLY A 13 24.68 -7.08 -22.76
CA GLY A 13 24.49 -6.67 -21.35
C GLY A 13 23.09 -6.95 -20.80
N GLU A 14 22.09 -7.16 -21.67
CA GLU A 14 20.71 -7.47 -21.27
C GLU A 14 20.53 -8.93 -20.83
N GLN A 15 21.54 -9.80 -21.04
CA GLN A 15 21.46 -11.21 -20.63
C GLN A 15 21.67 -11.44 -19.13
N LYS A 16 22.09 -10.42 -18.36
CA LYS A 16 22.29 -10.54 -16.90
C LYS A 16 21.14 -9.98 -16.06
N ALA A 17 20.00 -9.67 -16.66
CA ALA A 17 18.76 -9.54 -15.91
C ALA A 17 18.07 -10.91 -15.91
N ALA A 18 18.48 -11.80 -15.00
CA ALA A 18 17.68 -12.98 -14.70
C ALA A 18 16.29 -12.49 -14.28
N LYS A 19 15.30 -12.61 -15.17
CA LYS A 19 13.94 -12.14 -14.89
C LYS A 19 13.45 -12.87 -13.64
N ALA A 20 13.04 -12.11 -12.63
CA ALA A 20 12.52 -12.68 -11.41
C ALA A 20 11.31 -13.55 -11.72
N VAL A 21 11.33 -14.81 -11.31
CA VAL A 21 10.19 -15.71 -11.39
C VAL A 21 9.21 -15.33 -10.28
N GLN A 22 7.95 -15.06 -10.64
CA GLN A 22 6.90 -14.86 -9.65
C GLN A 22 6.50 -16.22 -9.07
N VAL A 23 6.54 -16.34 -7.74
CA VAL A 23 6.15 -17.57 -7.03
C VAL A 23 4.87 -17.27 -6.26
N ALA A 24 3.84 -18.08 -6.48
CA ALA A 24 2.62 -18.08 -5.70
C ALA A 24 2.75 -19.11 -4.57
N PHE A 25 2.36 -18.73 -3.36
CA PHE A 25 2.31 -19.63 -2.22
C PHE A 25 0.85 -19.94 -1.90
N ASP A 26 0.51 -21.23 -1.81
CA ASP A 26 -0.80 -21.66 -1.31
C ASP A 26 -0.71 -21.82 0.21
N VAL A 27 -1.12 -20.77 0.91
CA VAL A 27 -1.11 -20.71 2.38
C VAL A 27 -2.46 -20.25 2.88
N GLY A 28 -2.86 -20.80 4.04
CA GLY A 28 -4.15 -20.52 4.66
C GLY A 28 -4.37 -19.04 5.01
N PHE A 29 -5.64 -18.67 5.17
CA PHE A 29 -6.06 -17.29 5.47
C PHE A 29 -5.36 -16.68 6.68
N GLU A 30 -5.18 -17.46 7.76
CA GLU A 30 -4.52 -17.01 8.97
C GLU A 30 -3.07 -16.59 8.71
N VAL A 31 -2.29 -17.42 7.99
CA VAL A 31 -0.90 -17.14 7.62
C VAL A 31 -0.82 -15.87 6.77
N GLN A 32 -1.69 -15.73 5.76
CA GLN A 32 -1.72 -14.51 4.95
C GLN A 32 -2.06 -13.27 5.78
N THR A 33 -2.98 -13.41 6.73
CA THR A 33 -3.43 -12.31 7.59
C THR A 33 -2.31 -11.85 8.51
N VAL A 34 -1.61 -12.78 9.17
CA VAL A 34 -0.47 -12.47 10.05
C VAL A 34 0.64 -11.77 9.27
N ILE A 35 1.06 -12.32 8.12
CA ILE A 35 2.14 -11.72 7.32
C ILE A 35 1.76 -10.31 6.83
N ARG A 36 0.50 -10.09 6.41
CA ARG A 36 0.05 -8.77 5.97
C ARG A 36 0.01 -7.76 7.13
N LYS A 37 -0.39 -8.17 8.33
CA LYS A 37 -0.35 -7.32 9.53
C LYS A 37 1.09 -6.95 9.89
N GLU A 38 2.00 -7.92 9.94
CA GLU A 38 3.42 -7.64 10.20
C GLU A 38 4.04 -6.70 9.15
N ALA A 39 3.69 -6.90 7.88
CA ALA A 39 4.14 -6.02 6.80
C ALA A 39 3.66 -4.58 7.04
N LEU A 40 2.41 -4.40 7.46
CA LEU A 40 1.84 -3.10 7.81
C LEU A 40 2.61 -2.45 8.98
N ASP A 41 2.86 -3.22 10.06
CA ASP A 41 3.56 -2.74 11.26
C ASP A 41 5.01 -2.34 10.95
N CYS A 42 5.67 -3.10 10.07
CA CYS A 42 7.03 -2.81 9.61
C CYS A 42 7.10 -1.73 8.52
N MET A 43 5.96 -1.16 8.09
CA MET A 43 5.85 -0.23 6.96
C MET A 43 6.44 -0.80 5.64
N LEU A 44 6.30 -2.11 5.44
CA LEU A 44 6.76 -2.84 4.27
C LEU A 44 5.59 -3.32 3.40
N SER A 45 5.88 -3.64 2.14
CA SER A 45 4.91 -4.38 1.34
C SER A 45 4.83 -5.83 1.82
N PRO A 46 3.69 -6.54 1.65
CA PRO A 46 3.62 -7.97 1.97
C PRO A 46 4.69 -8.79 1.23
N SER A 47 5.05 -8.43 0.00
CA SER A 47 6.12 -9.10 -0.76
C SER A 47 7.49 -8.90 -0.13
N ASP A 48 7.80 -7.69 0.33
CA ASP A 48 9.06 -7.42 1.00
C ASP A 48 9.12 -8.08 2.38
N ARG A 49 8.00 -8.16 3.09
CA ARG A 49 7.93 -8.93 4.34
C ARG A 49 8.18 -10.42 4.10
N VAL A 50 7.58 -11.00 3.06
CA VAL A 50 7.87 -12.40 2.64
C VAL A 50 9.35 -12.57 2.30
N ARG A 51 9.97 -11.61 1.60
CA ARG A 51 11.42 -11.64 1.35
C ARG A 51 12.24 -11.67 2.64
N GLN A 52 11.92 -10.82 3.63
CA GLN A 52 12.61 -10.84 4.92
C GLN A 52 12.47 -12.19 5.63
N ILE A 53 11.27 -12.76 5.66
CA ILE A 53 10.99 -14.05 6.30
C ILE A 53 11.81 -15.17 5.62
N LEU A 54 11.96 -15.10 4.29
CA LEU A 54 12.76 -16.04 3.50
C LEU A 54 14.27 -15.75 3.51
N GLY A 55 14.74 -14.75 4.28
CA GLY A 55 16.15 -14.37 4.36
C GLY A 55 16.68 -13.68 3.08
N LEU A 56 15.80 -13.12 2.25
CA LEU A 56 16.15 -12.41 1.03
C LEU A 56 16.29 -10.90 1.27
N ASN A 57 17.11 -10.25 0.44
CA ASN A 57 17.30 -8.80 0.48
C ASN A 57 16.00 -8.04 0.16
N VAL A 58 15.68 -7.03 0.97
CA VAL A 58 14.63 -6.06 0.70
C VAL A 58 15.25 -4.78 0.14
N THR A 59 14.81 -4.38 -1.05
CA THR A 59 15.30 -3.16 -1.72
C THR A 59 14.35 -1.97 -1.54
N SER A 60 13.10 -2.22 -1.14
CA SER A 60 12.08 -1.19 -0.94
C SER A 60 12.34 -0.41 0.35
N LYS A 61 12.33 0.91 0.25
CA LYS A 61 12.29 1.78 1.43
C LYS A 61 10.94 1.63 2.16
N PRO A 62 10.90 1.67 3.50
CA PRO A 62 9.66 1.69 4.25
C PRO A 62 8.72 2.79 3.74
N LYS A 63 7.47 2.44 3.45
CA LYS A 63 6.44 3.36 2.96
C LYS A 63 5.37 3.50 4.02
N ARG A 64 5.15 4.72 4.51
CA ARG A 64 4.05 5.00 5.44
C ARG A 64 2.71 4.71 4.76
N PRO A 65 1.86 3.84 5.33
CA PRO A 65 0.50 3.66 4.87
C PRO A 65 -0.26 4.99 4.93
N ARG A 66 -1.02 5.31 3.90
CA ARG A 66 -1.88 6.50 3.86
C ARG A 66 -3.32 6.06 4.08
N LEU A 67 -3.98 6.65 5.08
CA LEU A 67 -5.42 6.52 5.26
C LEU A 67 -6.10 7.64 4.47
N SER A 68 -6.66 7.30 3.30
CA SER A 68 -7.33 8.26 2.42
C SER A 68 -8.58 7.65 1.83
N ILE A 69 -9.64 8.45 1.75
CA ILE A 69 -10.88 8.14 1.04
C ILE A 69 -11.19 9.25 0.04
N SER A 70 -11.96 8.91 -0.98
CA SER A 70 -12.54 9.88 -1.90
C SER A 70 -13.93 10.24 -1.42
N LEU A 71 -14.23 11.54 -1.37
CA LEU A 71 -15.54 12.05 -0.96
C LEU A 71 -16.16 12.83 -2.13
N THR A 72 -17.40 12.48 -2.46
CA THR A 72 -18.24 13.15 -3.45
C THR A 72 -18.84 14.43 -2.88
N ALA A 73 -19.50 15.25 -3.72
CA ALA A 73 -20.18 16.45 -3.23
C ALA A 73 -21.28 16.13 -2.20
N ASP A 74 -22.04 15.07 -2.44
CA ASP A 74 -23.11 14.60 -1.56
C ASP A 74 -22.55 14.12 -0.22
N ASP A 75 -21.38 13.46 -0.21
CA ASP A 75 -20.72 13.08 1.04
C ASP A 75 -20.33 14.29 1.88
N PHE A 76 -19.86 15.38 1.25
CA PHE A 76 -19.58 16.62 1.98
C PHE A 76 -20.86 17.28 2.51
N ALA A 77 -21.98 17.19 1.80
CA ALA A 77 -23.25 17.69 2.28
C ALA A 77 -23.73 16.89 3.51
N ALA A 78 -23.69 15.56 3.44
CA ALA A 78 -24.05 14.68 4.55
C ALA A 78 -23.13 14.88 5.78
N LEU A 79 -21.82 15.02 5.56
CA LEU A 79 -20.88 15.31 6.66
C LEU A 79 -21.07 16.71 7.23
N GLY A 80 -21.40 17.70 6.40
CA GLY A 80 -21.72 19.05 6.85
C GLY A 80 -22.94 19.06 7.77
N GLU A 81 -24.01 18.38 7.37
CA GLU A 81 -25.21 18.21 8.20
C GLU A 81 -24.91 17.46 9.51
N ALA A 82 -24.20 16.33 9.43
CA ALA A 82 -23.86 15.52 10.61
C ALA A 82 -22.96 16.25 11.61
N TYR A 83 -22.13 17.18 11.15
CA TYR A 83 -21.20 17.93 12.00
C TYR A 83 -21.71 19.33 12.37
N ASP A 84 -22.88 19.73 11.85
CA ASP A 84 -23.38 21.10 11.95
C ASP A 84 -22.37 22.14 11.41
N ILE A 85 -21.78 21.83 10.26
CA ILE A 85 -20.78 22.66 9.57
C ILE A 85 -21.28 22.97 8.16
N ASP A 86 -21.14 24.23 7.73
CA ASP A 86 -21.42 24.63 6.35
C ASP A 86 -20.66 23.75 5.34
N VAL A 87 -21.37 23.17 4.38
CA VAL A 87 -20.84 22.33 3.29
C VAL A 87 -19.72 23.01 2.49
N ASN A 88 -19.74 24.35 2.42
CA ASN A 88 -18.70 25.14 1.77
C ASN A 88 -17.40 25.17 2.60
N ASN A 89 -17.49 24.97 3.91
CA ASN A 89 -16.34 24.85 4.80
C ASN A 89 -15.77 23.42 4.81
N ARG A 90 -15.30 22.99 3.64
CA ARG A 90 -14.70 21.66 3.42
C ARG A 90 -13.48 21.40 4.30
N VAL A 91 -12.78 22.44 4.74
CA VAL A 91 -11.62 22.32 5.64
C VAL A 91 -12.08 21.90 7.03
N ALA A 92 -13.09 22.57 7.59
CA ALA A 92 -13.64 22.20 8.90
C ALA A 92 -14.28 20.80 8.88
N ILE A 93 -14.98 20.43 7.80
CA ILE A 93 -15.53 19.07 7.64
C ILE A 93 -14.42 18.01 7.66
N LYS A 94 -13.32 18.24 6.93
CA LYS A 94 -12.18 17.31 6.92
C LYS A 94 -11.52 17.20 8.28
N GLN A 95 -11.35 18.33 8.97
CA GLN A 95 -10.76 18.37 10.31
C GLN A 95 -11.62 17.57 11.30
N LYS A 96 -12.93 17.81 11.31
CA LYS A 96 -13.87 17.09 12.17
C LYS A 96 -13.92 15.59 11.85
N ALA A 97 -13.89 15.23 10.57
CA ALA A 97 -13.79 13.82 10.17
C ALA A 97 -12.50 13.15 10.67
N ALA A 98 -11.36 13.84 10.60
CA ALA A 98 -10.10 13.31 11.12
C ALA A 98 -10.14 13.11 12.64
N GLU A 99 -10.69 14.07 13.39
CA GLU A 99 -10.91 13.96 14.84
C GLU A 99 -11.81 12.78 15.19
N ASN A 100 -12.92 12.60 14.47
CA ASN A 100 -13.83 11.49 14.69
C ASN A 100 -13.16 10.12 14.44
N LEU A 101 -12.31 10.02 13.40
CA LEU A 101 -11.53 8.81 13.13
C LEU A 101 -10.53 8.50 14.26
N ILE A 102 -9.89 9.53 14.83
CA ILE A 102 -8.99 9.38 15.98
C ILE A 102 -9.78 8.89 17.19
N HIS A 103 -10.88 9.57 17.54
CA HIS A 103 -11.73 9.19 18.67
C HIS A 103 -12.28 7.77 18.55
N TYR A 104 -12.71 7.35 17.36
CA TYR A 104 -13.17 5.98 17.12
C TYR A 104 -12.10 4.94 17.47
N VAL A 105 -10.84 5.19 17.10
CA VAL A 105 -9.73 4.27 17.40
C VAL A 105 -9.38 4.30 18.88
N GLU A 106 -9.39 5.48 19.52
CA GLU A 106 -9.11 5.62 20.95
C GLU A 106 -10.17 4.89 21.79
N SER A 107 -11.45 5.11 21.53
CA SER A 107 -12.55 4.45 22.26
C SER A 107 -12.57 2.93 22.07
N ASN A 108 -12.18 2.43 20.90
CA ASN A 108 -12.13 1.00 20.62
C ASN A 108 -10.83 0.32 21.08
N ARG A 109 -9.82 1.08 21.52
CA ARG A 109 -8.58 0.55 22.11
C ARG A 109 -8.67 0.38 23.63
N GLU A 110 -9.57 1.11 24.28
CA GLU A 110 -9.81 1.06 25.72
C GLU A 110 -10.83 -0.02 26.13
N MET A 111 -11.48 -0.68 25.16
CA MET A 111 -12.31 -1.88 25.35
C MET A 111 -11.52 -3.14 25.00
#